data_AF-A0A7L4PSP2-F1
#
_entry.id   AF-A0A7L4PSP2-F1
#
_cell.length_a   1.000
_cell.length_b   1.000
_cell.length_c   1.000
_cell.angle_alpha   90.00
_cell.angle_beta   90.00
_cell.angle_gamma   90.00
#
_symmetry.space_group_name_H-M   'P 1'
#
loop_
_entity.id
_entity.type
_entity.pdbx_description
1 polymer ?
#
loop_
_entity_poly.entity_id
_entity_poly.type
_entity_poly.pdbx_seq_one_letter_code
_entity_poly.pdbx_strand_id
1 'polypeptide(L)'
;VEACIPATRPTASLENSARQAEKILVLDGCADCCGRKKLQALGIDPHIHLIATDTGIEKRGMDEPHYGEIERLAAALLEAIGQ
;
A
#
# COMPACT_ATOMS: atom_id res chain seq x y z
N VAL A 1 -8.08 10.84 0.52
CA VAL A 1 -6.87 10.36 1.22
C VAL A 1 -6.38 11.48 2.12
N GLU A 2 -6.35 11.26 3.43
CA GLU A 2 -5.96 12.29 4.41
C GLU A 2 -4.46 12.26 4.73
N ALA A 3 -3.82 11.10 4.58
CA ALA A 3 -2.38 10.93 4.70
C ALA A 3 -1.87 9.80 3.79
N CYS A 4 -0.65 9.96 3.26
CA CYS A 4 0.09 8.91 2.55
C CYS A 4 1.47 8.77 3.20
N ILE A 5 1.76 7.61 3.78
CA ILE A 5 2.97 7.40 4.56
C ILE A 5 3.78 6.25 3.94
N PRO A 6 5.01 6.51 3.45
CA PRO A 6 5.88 5.46 2.94
C PRO A 6 6.23 4.45 4.03
N ALA A 7 6.17 3.16 3.70
CA ALA A 7 6.56 2.08 4.61
C ALA A 7 8.03 2.18 5.08
N THR A 8 8.87 2.90 4.34
CA THR A 8 10.30 3.15 4.65
C THR A 8 10.54 4.12 5.82
N ARG A 9 9.53 4.85 6.28
CA ARG A 9 9.65 5.70 7.49
C ARG A 9 9.85 4.83 8.75
N PRO A 10 10.30 5.36 9.89
CA PRO A 10 10.28 4.62 11.15
C PRO A 10 8.85 4.19 11.56
N THR A 11 8.69 3.08 12.27
CA THR A 11 7.37 2.59 12.72
C THR A 11 6.68 3.57 13.67
N ALA A 12 7.42 4.22 14.55
CA ALA A 12 6.91 5.28 15.44
C ALA A 12 6.26 6.44 14.67
N SER A 13 6.73 6.74 13.45
CA SER A 13 6.15 7.79 12.61
C SER A 13 4.82 7.39 11.96
N LEU A 14 4.54 6.09 11.87
CA LEU A 14 3.28 5.56 11.33
C LEU A 14 2.20 5.46 12.41
N GLU A 15 2.60 5.20 13.65
CA GLU A 15 1.70 4.79 14.73
C GLU A 15 0.57 5.79 15.01
N ASN A 16 0.89 7.07 15.17
CA ASN A 16 -0.13 8.09 15.45
C ASN A 16 -1.18 8.17 14.33
N SER A 17 -0.73 8.23 13.07
CA SER A 17 -1.63 8.28 11.92
C SER A 17 -2.44 7.00 11.77
N ALA A 18 -1.83 5.83 11.99
CA ALA A 18 -2.53 4.55 11.91
C ALA A 18 -3.61 4.41 13.00
N ARG A 19 -3.36 4.87 14.23
CA ARG A 19 -4.32 4.79 15.33
C ARG A 19 -5.48 5.78 15.21
N GLN A 20 -5.29 6.88 14.49
CA GLN A 20 -6.31 7.91 14.28
C GLN A 20 -7.09 7.73 12.97
N ALA A 21 -6.60 6.88 12.07
CA ALA A 21 -7.24 6.63 10.79
C ALA A 21 -8.54 5.83 10.98
N GLU A 22 -9.63 6.32 10.39
CA GLU A 22 -10.89 5.56 10.30
C GLU A 22 -10.76 4.33 9.40
N LYS A 23 -10.00 4.48 8.30
CA LYS A 23 -9.75 3.41 7.34
C LYS A 23 -8.31 3.43 6.87
N ILE A 24 -7.70 2.26 6.80
CA ILE A 24 -6.30 2.08 6.39
C ILE A 24 -6.25 1.16 5.18
N LEU A 25 -5.68 1.68 4.09
CA LEU A 25 -5.29 0.90 2.92
C LEU A 25 -3.77 0.75 2.92
N VAL A 26 -3.30 -0.48 2.78
CA VAL A 26 -1.88 -0.78 2.53
C VAL A 26 -1.74 -1.20 1.08
N LEU A 27 -0.88 -0.48 0.36
CA LEU A 27 -0.43 -0.85 -0.97
C LEU A 27 1.02 -1.34 -0.87
N ASP A 28 1.21 -2.65 -0.92
CA ASP A 28 2.53 -3.28 -0.94
C ASP A 28 3.00 -3.48 -2.37
N GLY A 29 4.31 -3.29 -2.60
CA GLY A 29 4.88 -3.50 -3.93
C GLY A 29 4.98 -4.98 -4.33
N CYS A 30 4.94 -5.91 -3.38
CA CYS A 30 5.10 -7.35 -3.63
C CYS A 30 4.70 -8.23 -2.44
N ALA A 31 4.77 -9.55 -2.65
CA ALA A 31 4.45 -10.58 -1.66
C ALA A 31 5.27 -10.52 -0.35
N ASP A 32 6.36 -9.75 -0.28
CA ASP A 32 7.06 -9.50 0.99
C ASP A 32 6.20 -8.76 2.01
N CYS A 33 5.16 -8.05 1.56
CA CYS A 33 4.15 -7.41 2.41
C CYS A 33 4.75 -6.48 3.49
N CYS A 34 5.80 -5.72 3.15
CA CYS A 34 6.56 -4.92 4.11
C CYS A 34 5.71 -3.89 4.85
N GLY A 35 4.80 -3.20 4.15
CA GLY A 35 3.86 -2.24 4.72
C GLY A 35 2.88 -2.92 5.68
N ARG A 36 2.28 -4.04 5.26
CA ARG A 36 1.34 -4.80 6.12
C ARG A 36 2.02 -5.33 7.37
N LYS A 37 3.17 -5.99 7.24
CA LYS A 37 3.93 -6.53 8.39
C LYS A 37 4.25 -5.46 9.41
N LYS A 38 4.59 -4.25 8.94
CA LYS A 38 4.90 -3.12 9.80
C LYS A 38 3.67 -2.59 10.55
N LEU A 39 2.51 -2.56 9.91
CA LEU A 39 1.25 -2.20 10.55
C LEU A 39 0.83 -3.26 11.59
N GLN A 40 1.00 -4.54 11.26
CA GLN A 40 0.73 -5.65 12.16
C GLN A 40 1.67 -5.66 13.38
N ALA A 41 2.91 -5.20 13.24
CA ALA A 41 3.82 -5.02 14.37
C ALA A 41 3.31 -3.97 15.40
N LEU A 42 2.37 -3.10 15.00
CA LEU A 42 1.66 -2.17 15.90
C LEU A 42 0.36 -2.75 16.48
N GLY A 43 0.03 -4.00 16.15
CA GLY A 43 -1.23 -4.66 16.51
C GLY A 43 -2.43 -4.17 15.67
N ILE A 44 -2.19 -3.59 14.50
CA ILE A 44 -3.22 -3.03 13.63
C ILE A 44 -3.27 -3.85 12.34
N ASP A 45 -4.46 -4.30 11.94
CA ASP A 45 -4.67 -4.93 10.63
C ASP A 45 -5.25 -3.88 9.65
N PRO A 46 -4.78 -3.82 8.39
CA PRO A 46 -5.31 -2.88 7.43
C PRO A 46 -6.73 -3.28 7.01
N HIS A 47 -7.55 -2.28 6.68
CA HIS A 47 -8.91 -2.52 6.19
C HIS A 47 -8.90 -3.04 4.75
N ILE A 48 -7.92 -2.58 3.98
CA ILE A 48 -7.69 -2.99 2.59
C ILE A 48 -6.20 -3.27 2.44
N HIS A 49 -5.87 -4.39 1.82
CA HIS A 49 -4.50 -4.75 1.47
C HIS A 49 -4.43 -5.11 -0.02
N LEU A 50 -3.60 -4.37 -0.75
CA LEU A 50 -3.32 -4.62 -2.17
C LEU A 50 -1.83 -4.89 -2.34
N ILE A 51 -1.52 -5.78 -3.28
CA ILE A 51 -0.16 -6.09 -3.68
C ILE A 51 -0.01 -5.77 -5.16
N ALA A 52 0.88 -4.84 -5.52
CA ALA A 52 1.04 -4.36 -6.89
C ALA A 52 1.37 -5.49 -7.87
N THR A 53 2.21 -6.46 -7.48
CA THR A 53 2.53 -7.61 -8.35
C THR A 53 1.33 -8.52 -8.60
N ASP A 54 0.35 -8.55 -7.71
CA ASP A 54 -0.84 -9.39 -7.87
C ASP A 54 -1.81 -8.79 -8.90
N THR A 55 -1.64 -7.52 -9.27
CA THR A 55 -2.36 -6.89 -10.39
C THR A 55 -1.67 -7.15 -11.74
N GLY A 56 -0.64 -7.99 -11.79
CA GLY A 56 0.10 -8.31 -13.02
C GLY A 56 1.16 -7.26 -13.39
N ILE A 57 1.66 -6.51 -12.40
CA ILE A 57 2.83 -5.65 -12.54
C ILE A 57 4.09 -6.49 -12.36
N GLU A 58 5.03 -6.37 -13.29
CA GLU A 58 6.31 -7.05 -13.22
C GLU A 58 7.38 -6.12 -12.64
N LYS A 59 8.24 -6.66 -11.76
CA LYS A 59 9.38 -5.89 -11.24
C LYS A 59 10.49 -5.81 -12.29
N ARG A 60 10.67 -4.64 -12.88
CA ARG A 60 11.71 -4.36 -13.89
C ARG A 60 12.90 -3.56 -13.36
N GLY A 61 13.10 -3.53 -12.03
CA GLY A 61 14.25 -2.85 -11.42
C GLY A 61 14.17 -1.33 -11.56
N MET A 62 15.10 -0.75 -12.32
CA MET A 62 15.24 0.70 -12.53
C MET A 62 14.69 1.17 -13.88
N ASP A 63 13.96 0.31 -14.59
CA ASP A 63 13.28 0.66 -15.83
C ASP A 63 12.24 1.76 -15.60
N GLU A 64 11.94 2.51 -16.67
CA GLU A 64 10.92 3.56 -16.62
C GLU A 64 9.55 2.96 -16.26
N PRO A 65 8.79 3.59 -15.35
CA PRO A 65 7.43 3.14 -15.03
C PRO A 65 6.53 3.10 -16.27
N HIS A 66 5.85 1.98 -16.50
CA HIS A 66 4.91 1.86 -17.60
C HIS A 66 3.54 2.45 -17.21
N TYR A 67 3.04 3.41 -17.99
CA TYR A 67 1.75 4.05 -17.74
C TYR A 67 0.59 3.05 -17.61
N GLY A 68 0.56 1.99 -18.42
CA GLY A 68 -0.47 0.96 -18.33
C GLY A 68 -0.45 0.16 -17.01
N GLU A 69 0.72 0.01 -16.38
CA GLU A 69 0.83 -0.61 -15.05
C GLU A 69 0.30 0.34 -13.97
N ILE A 70 0.57 1.65 -14.10
CA ILE A 70 0.04 2.69 -13.21
C ILE A 70 -1.48 2.74 -13.29
N GLU A 71 -2.04 2.77 -14.50
CA GLU A 71 -3.50 2.79 -14.73
C GLU A 71 -4.18 1.55 -14.16
N ARG A 72 -3.59 0.37 -14.37
CA ARG A 72 -4.12 -0.88 -13.82
C ARG A 72 -4.13 -0.88 -12.29
N LEU A 73 -3.06 -0.40 -11.67
CA LEU A 73 -2.99 -0.31 -10.21
C LEU A 73 -3.97 0.72 -9.66
N ALA A 74 -4.12 1.87 -10.34
CA ALA A 74 -5.08 2.89 -9.98
C ALA A 74 -6.51 2.36 -10.05
N ALA A 75 -6.86 1.62 -11.11
CA ALA A 75 -8.17 0.98 -11.25
C ALA A 75 -8.43 -0.01 -10.10
N ALA A 76 -7.49 -0.91 -9.80
CA ALA A 76 -7.63 -1.86 -8.69
C ALA A 76 -7.78 -1.14 -7.33
N LEU A 77 -7.09 -0.01 -7.14
CA LEU A 77 -7.19 0.80 -5.93
C LEU A 77 -8.57 1.46 -5.81
N LEU A 78 -9.08 2.04 -6.90
CA LEU A 78 -10.42 2.67 -6.94
C LEU A 78 -11.52 1.65 -6.67
N GLU A 79 -11.47 0.49 -7.33
CA GLU A 79 -12.41 -0.61 -7.10
C GLU A 79 -12.39 -1.06 -5.63
N ALA A 80 -11.20 -1.21 -5.03
CA ALA A 80 -11.07 -1.65 -3.65
C ALA A 80 -11.61 -0.64 -2.62
N ILE A 81 -11.58 0.66 -2.92
CA ILE A 81 -12.15 1.70 -2.06
C ILE A 81 -13.63 2.01 -2.39
N GLY A 82 -14.19 1.39 -3.43
CA GLY A 82 -15.58 1.56 -3.86
C GLY A 82 -15.83 2.87 -4.61
N GLN A 83 -14.87 3.33 -5.41
CA GLN A 83 -14.98 4.51 -6.27
C GLN A 83 -15.08 4.13 -7.76
#